data_AF-A0A8H6YV15-F1
#
_entry.id   AF-A0A8H6YV15-F1
#
_cell.length_a   1.000
_cell.length_b   1.000
_cell.length_c   1.000
_cell.angle_alpha   90.00
_cell.angle_beta   90.00
_cell.angle_gamma   90.00
#
_symmetry.space_group_name_H-M   'P 1'
#
loop_
_entity.id
_entity.type
_entity.pdbx_description
1 polymer ?
#
loop_
_entity_poly.entity_id
_entity_poly.type
_entity_poly.pdbx_seq_one_letter_code
_entity_poly.pdbx_strand_id
1 'polypeptide(L)'
;MPAPTLSMSPAYPALYLYPLNDSFFIPKQINLTTAGRRVQLGRKTSKSPPLDRKKVNFDSSVVSRQHAEVWQEGNKIFIRDIQSANGTYVNGRRLSPEGQDSFPYELKTNDVLELGSDIAGYYDTIAHKKIACRIVCVFTQVDVAMVAMADSKRHRRGYSVTGSVYIG
;
A
#
# COMPACT_ATOMS: atom_id res chain seq x y z
N MET A 1 -33.71 -4.07 -13.89
CA MET A 1 -32.50 -4.27 -14.72
C MET A 1 -31.32 -4.37 -13.77
N PRO A 2 -30.47 -5.40 -13.83
CA PRO A 2 -29.23 -5.41 -13.06
C PRO A 2 -28.27 -4.38 -13.65
N ALA A 3 -27.59 -3.62 -12.79
CA ALA A 3 -26.60 -2.62 -13.18
C ALA A 3 -25.47 -3.26 -14.00
N PRO A 4 -24.81 -2.51 -14.92
CA PRO A 4 -23.64 -3.01 -15.61
C PRO A 4 -22.56 -3.28 -14.55
N THR A 5 -22.33 -4.55 -14.23
CA THR A 5 -21.14 -4.98 -13.52
C THR A 5 -19.97 -4.62 -14.42
N LEU A 6 -19.31 -3.49 -14.15
CA LEU A 6 -18.05 -3.13 -14.78
C LEU A 6 -17.13 -4.34 -14.62
N SER A 7 -16.93 -5.07 -15.72
CA SER A 7 -15.90 -6.07 -15.87
C SER A 7 -14.56 -5.35 -15.89
N MET A 8 -14.16 -4.80 -14.75
CA MET A 8 -12.76 -4.52 -14.51
C MET A 8 -12.11 -5.88 -14.40
N SER A 9 -11.66 -6.40 -15.55
CA SER A 9 -10.73 -7.51 -15.59
C SER A 9 -9.57 -7.14 -14.68
N PRO A 10 -9.40 -7.84 -13.54
CA PRO A 10 -8.37 -7.51 -12.59
C PRO A 10 -7.02 -7.63 -13.31
N ALA A 11 -6.30 -6.52 -13.39
CA ALA A 11 -5.06 -6.45 -14.14
C ALA A 11 -3.93 -6.99 -13.25
N TYR A 12 -3.29 -8.07 -13.68
CA TYR A 12 -2.25 -8.77 -12.92
C TYR A 12 -0.86 -8.54 -13.50
N PRO A 13 0.20 -8.60 -12.68
CA PRO A 13 0.16 -8.75 -11.21
C PRO A 13 -0.29 -7.46 -10.51
N ALA A 14 -0.91 -7.61 -9.34
CA ALA A 14 -1.38 -6.51 -8.50
C ALA A 14 -0.95 -6.70 -7.05
N LEU A 15 -0.74 -5.59 -6.35
CA LEU A 15 -0.44 -5.53 -4.92
C LEU A 15 -1.57 -4.83 -4.19
N TYR A 16 -2.16 -5.49 -3.20
CA TYR A 16 -3.18 -4.89 -2.34
C TYR A 16 -2.57 -4.57 -0.98
N LEU A 17 -2.82 -3.34 -0.51
CA LEU A 17 -2.37 -2.84 0.77
C LEU A 17 -3.60 -2.63 1.66
N TYR A 18 -3.78 -3.55 2.61
CA TYR A 18 -4.85 -3.47 3.59
C TYR A 18 -4.38 -2.74 4.85
N PRO A 19 -5.08 -1.70 5.32
CA PRO A 19 -4.67 -1.03 6.53
C PRO A 19 -4.73 -1.98 7.74
N LEU A 20 -3.72 -1.89 8.60
CA LEU A 20 -3.69 -2.57 9.90
C LEU A 20 -3.86 -1.58 11.06
N ASN A 21 -3.80 -0.28 10.78
CA ASN A 21 -4.05 0.79 11.73
C ASN A 21 -4.86 1.92 11.08
N ASP A 22 -5.25 2.91 11.88
CA ASP A 22 -6.08 4.05 11.47
C ASP A 22 -5.36 5.02 10.51
N SER A 23 -4.15 4.69 10.04
CA SER A 23 -3.35 5.57 9.19
C SER A 23 -3.88 5.68 7.77
N PHE A 24 -4.74 4.76 7.34
CA PHE A 24 -5.60 4.94 6.18
C PHE A 24 -6.84 4.03 6.26
N PHE A 25 -7.99 4.51 5.81
CA PHE A 25 -9.26 3.79 5.96
C PHE A 25 -9.63 2.93 4.74
N ILE A 26 -9.02 3.20 3.58
CA ILE A 26 -9.39 2.57 2.30
C ILE A 26 -8.20 1.74 1.78
N PRO A 27 -8.35 0.42 1.62
CA PRO A 27 -7.33 -0.42 1.00
C PRO A 27 -6.86 0.15 -0.33
N LYS A 28 -5.56 0.13 -0.58
CA LYS A 28 -4.96 0.65 -1.82
C LYS A 28 -4.54 -0.50 -2.71
N GLN A 29 -4.91 -0.42 -3.99
CA GLN A 29 -4.48 -1.37 -5.02
C GLN A 29 -3.41 -0.74 -5.91
N ILE A 30 -2.35 -1.50 -6.18
CA ILE A 30 -1.27 -1.13 -7.08
C ILE A 30 -1.23 -2.14 -8.22
N ASN A 31 -1.44 -1.66 -9.44
CA ASN A 31 -1.33 -2.50 -10.63
C ASN A 31 0.14 -2.53 -11.09
N LEU A 32 0.72 -3.72 -11.11
CA LEU A 32 2.11 -4.00 -11.52
C LEU A 32 2.14 -4.80 -12.82
N THR A 33 1.16 -4.58 -13.70
CA THR A 33 0.97 -5.27 -15.00
C THR A 33 2.16 -5.15 -15.94
N THR A 34 2.99 -4.12 -15.76
CA THR A 34 4.20 -3.91 -16.55
C THR A 34 5.40 -4.38 -15.74
N ALA A 35 5.98 -5.51 -16.12
CA ALA A 35 7.20 -6.03 -15.50
C ALA A 35 8.33 -4.99 -15.53
N GLY A 36 9.06 -4.87 -14.42
CA GLY A 36 10.13 -3.89 -14.25
C GLY A 36 9.67 -2.44 -14.01
N ARG A 37 8.36 -2.14 -14.15
CA ARG A 37 7.85 -0.80 -13.85
C ARG A 37 7.78 -0.57 -12.35
N ARG A 38 8.52 0.43 -11.88
CA ARG A 38 8.54 0.87 -10.48
C ARG A 38 7.40 1.83 -10.19
N VAL A 39 6.68 1.57 -9.11
CA VAL A 39 5.63 2.43 -8.55
C VAL A 39 6.14 3.00 -7.24
N GLN A 40 6.12 4.33 -7.10
CA GLN A 40 6.59 5.00 -5.89
C GLN A 40 5.51 5.04 -4.81
N LEU A 41 5.90 4.73 -3.58
CA LEU A 41 5.12 4.93 -2.37
C LEU A 41 5.61 6.20 -1.68
N GLY A 42 4.69 7.09 -1.31
CA GLY A 42 5.08 8.29 -0.59
C GLY A 42 3.92 9.14 -0.13
N ARG A 43 4.23 10.26 0.52
CA ARG A 43 3.24 11.20 1.01
C ARG A 43 2.56 11.97 -0.12
N LYS A 44 1.25 12.17 0.00
CA LYS A 44 0.45 13.03 -0.87
C LYS A 44 1.03 14.45 -0.84
N THR A 45 1.27 15.03 -2.01
CA THR A 45 1.69 16.43 -2.14
C THR A 45 0.67 17.18 -2.98
N SER A 46 0.49 18.48 -2.74
CA SER A 46 -0.45 19.32 -3.52
C SER A 46 -0.13 19.34 -5.03
N LYS A 47 1.11 19.00 -5.41
CA LYS A 47 1.58 18.94 -6.80
C LYS A 47 1.46 17.56 -7.45
N SER A 48 0.99 16.50 -6.76
CA SER A 48 0.86 15.19 -7.40
C SER A 48 -0.39 15.19 -8.29
N PRO A 49 -0.27 14.92 -9.60
CA PRO A 49 -1.44 14.88 -10.48
C PRO A 49 -2.42 13.79 -9.99
N PRO A 50 -3.75 14.02 -10.08
CA PRO A 50 -4.78 13.13 -9.52
C PRO A 50 -4.74 11.69 -10.04
N LEU A 51 -4.06 11.44 -11.16
CA LEU A 51 -4.06 10.17 -11.89
C LEU A 51 -2.67 9.56 -12.06
N ASP A 52 -1.69 9.94 -11.25
CA ASP A 52 -0.34 9.39 -11.40
C ASP A 52 -0.32 7.90 -11.03
N ARG A 53 -0.62 7.02 -12.00
CA ARG A 53 -0.62 5.56 -11.87
C ARG A 53 0.77 4.99 -11.55
N LYS A 54 1.78 5.85 -11.42
CA LYS A 54 3.14 5.52 -11.01
C LYS A 54 3.40 5.87 -9.55
N LYS A 55 2.45 6.46 -8.82
CA LYS A 55 2.63 6.87 -7.43
C LYS A 55 1.42 6.58 -6.56
N VAL A 56 1.68 5.96 -5.42
CA VAL A 56 0.70 5.69 -4.37
C VAL A 56 0.94 6.68 -3.25
N ASN A 57 -0.07 7.52 -3.03
CA ASN A 57 -0.01 8.60 -2.07
C ASN A 57 -0.65 8.19 -0.74
N PHE A 58 0.04 8.47 0.35
CA PHE A 58 -0.43 8.34 1.72
C PHE A 58 -0.57 9.71 2.39
N ASP A 59 -1.56 9.87 3.25
CA ASP A 59 -1.82 11.12 3.96
C ASP A 59 -1.25 11.08 5.38
N SER A 60 0.06 10.86 5.50
CA SER A 60 0.76 10.85 6.79
C SER A 60 2.09 11.58 6.68
N SER A 61 2.36 12.49 7.62
CA SER A 61 3.58 13.30 7.70
C SER A 61 4.84 12.48 8.00
N VAL A 62 4.69 11.30 8.61
CA VAL A 62 5.81 10.38 8.91
C VAL A 62 6.33 9.66 7.66
N VAL A 63 5.61 9.76 6.54
CA VAL A 63 6.00 9.20 5.26
C VAL A 63 6.67 10.28 4.41
N SER A 64 7.79 9.91 3.80
CA SER A 64 8.55 10.78 2.91
C SER A 64 7.81 10.97 1.58
N ARG A 65 8.05 12.08 0.87
CA ARG A 65 7.42 12.33 -0.44
C ARG A 65 7.76 11.24 -1.47
N GLN A 66 8.98 10.73 -1.38
CA GLN A 66 9.48 9.52 -2.01
C GLN A 66 10.02 8.69 -0.86
N HIS A 67 9.33 7.60 -0.50
CA HIS A 67 9.66 6.82 0.70
C HIS A 67 10.13 5.43 0.32
N ALA A 68 9.37 4.76 -0.52
CA ALA A 68 9.72 3.45 -1.04
C ALA A 68 9.28 3.34 -2.51
N GLU A 69 9.75 2.32 -3.21
CA GLU A 69 9.19 1.91 -4.50
C GLU A 69 8.91 0.41 -4.49
N VAL A 70 7.89 0.03 -5.25
CA VAL A 70 7.51 -1.36 -5.48
C VAL A 70 7.51 -1.66 -6.96
N TRP A 71 7.93 -2.85 -7.34
CA TRP A 71 7.88 -3.32 -8.72
C TRP A 71 7.63 -4.82 -8.75
N GLN A 72 7.24 -5.31 -9.93
CA GLN A 72 7.18 -6.74 -10.18
C GLN A 72 8.31 -7.15 -11.13
N GLU A 73 8.93 -8.29 -10.82
CA GLU A 73 9.98 -8.92 -11.60
C GLU A 73 9.92 -10.43 -11.40
N GLY A 74 9.96 -11.22 -12.49
CA GLY A 74 10.03 -12.69 -12.40
C GLY A 74 8.92 -13.34 -11.56
N ASN A 75 7.66 -12.86 -11.69
CA ASN A 75 6.51 -13.31 -10.90
C ASN A 75 6.65 -13.09 -9.37
N LYS A 76 7.50 -12.15 -8.98
CA LYS A 76 7.68 -11.71 -7.59
C LYS A 76 7.49 -10.21 -7.50
N ILE A 77 6.97 -9.75 -6.36
CA ILE A 77 6.84 -8.32 -6.09
C ILE A 77 7.95 -7.94 -5.12
N PHE A 78 8.64 -6.86 -5.42
CA PHE A 78 9.72 -6.34 -4.59
C PHE A 78 9.37 -4.96 -4.08
N ILE A 79 9.93 -4.61 -2.93
CA ILE A 79 9.95 -3.27 -2.37
C ILE A 79 11.38 -2.87 -2.06
N ARG A 80 11.69 -1.58 -2.21
CA ARG A 80 12.89 -1.00 -1.60
C ARG A 80 12.57 0.35 -0.96
N ASP A 81 13.28 0.64 0.12
CA ASP A 81 13.35 1.97 0.70
C ASP A 81 14.22 2.88 -0.17
N ILE A 82 13.81 4.14 -0.34
CA ILE A 82 14.54 5.14 -1.12
C ILE A 82 14.95 6.29 -0.19
N GLN A 83 15.89 6.01 0.71
CA GLN A 83 16.42 6.99 1.68
C GLN A 83 15.30 7.66 2.49
N SER A 84 14.35 6.88 2.98
CA SER A 84 13.27 7.45 3.78
C SER A 84 13.80 7.96 5.12
N ALA A 85 13.20 9.05 5.61
CA ALA A 85 13.61 9.68 6.87
C ALA A 85 13.35 8.77 8.06
N ASN A 86 12.16 8.16 8.12
CA ASN A 86 11.71 7.36 9.25
C ASN A 86 11.87 5.85 9.04
N GLY A 87 12.39 5.42 7.89
CA GLY A 87 12.58 4.02 7.51
C GLY A 87 11.32 3.32 7.00
N THR A 88 11.55 2.28 6.19
CA THR A 88 10.57 1.26 5.81
C THR A 88 10.84 -0.03 6.58
N TYR A 89 9.78 -0.67 7.08
CA TYR A 89 9.85 -1.92 7.83
C TYR A 89 8.97 -2.99 7.18
N VAL A 90 9.47 -4.22 7.10
CA VAL A 90 8.69 -5.38 6.69
C VAL A 90 8.75 -6.43 7.79
N ASN A 91 7.59 -6.88 8.26
CA ASN A 91 7.45 -7.83 9.37
C ASN A 91 8.24 -7.40 10.63
N GLY A 92 8.21 -6.10 10.93
CA GLY A 92 8.93 -5.51 12.07
C GLY A 92 10.44 -5.36 11.87
N ARG A 93 10.98 -5.74 10.70
CA ARG A 93 12.40 -5.57 10.35
C ARG A 93 12.59 -4.38 9.44
N ARG A 94 13.51 -3.49 9.80
CA ARG A 94 13.86 -2.32 8.99
C ARG A 94 14.65 -2.74 7.75
N LEU A 95 14.33 -2.17 6.59
CA LEU A 95 14.95 -2.56 5.31
C LEU A 95 16.31 -1.89 5.05
N SER A 96 16.50 -0.65 5.50
CA SER A 96 17.75 0.11 5.33
C SER A 96 18.17 0.85 6.60
N PRO A 97 19.46 1.21 6.73
CA PRO A 97 19.91 2.25 7.64
C PRO A 97 19.25 3.61 7.35
N GLU A 98 19.34 4.55 8.29
CA GLU A 98 18.75 5.88 8.13
C GLU A 98 19.42 6.65 6.99
N GLY A 99 18.59 7.25 6.12
CA GLY A 99 19.07 8.02 4.97
C GLY A 99 19.74 7.19 3.86
N GLN A 100 19.60 5.86 3.87
CA GLN A 100 20.15 4.97 2.83
C GLN A 100 19.05 4.22 2.09
N ASP A 101 19.29 3.92 0.82
CA ASP A 101 18.45 3.03 0.04
C ASP A 101 18.60 1.58 0.54
N SER A 102 17.52 0.81 0.45
CA SER A 102 17.57 -0.61 0.81
C SER A 102 17.86 -1.49 -0.39
N PHE A 103 18.39 -2.68 -0.13
CA PHE A 103 18.31 -3.77 -1.10
C PHE A 103 16.84 -4.12 -1.39
N PRO A 104 16.53 -4.61 -2.61
CA PRO A 104 15.22 -5.15 -2.93
C PRO A 104 14.80 -6.24 -1.94
N TYR A 105 13.63 -6.07 -1.33
CA TYR A 105 13.00 -7.06 -0.46
C TYR A 105 11.82 -7.69 -1.19
N GLU A 106 11.78 -9.02 -1.28
CA GLU A 106 10.66 -9.76 -1.87
C GLU A 106 9.43 -9.73 -0.95
N LEU A 107 8.36 -9.07 -1.38
CA LEU A 107 7.08 -9.02 -0.68
C LEU A 107 6.26 -10.28 -0.92
N LYS A 108 5.71 -10.83 0.16
CA LYS A 108 4.82 -11.97 0.15
C LYS A 108 3.43 -11.61 0.68
N THR A 109 2.44 -12.39 0.28
CA THR A 109 1.09 -12.28 0.84
C THR A 109 1.12 -12.52 2.34
N ASN A 110 0.42 -11.67 3.08
CA ASN A 110 0.40 -11.54 4.53
C ASN A 110 1.59 -10.82 5.18
N ASP A 111 2.59 -10.37 4.42
CA ASP A 111 3.64 -9.52 4.97
C ASP A 111 3.04 -8.22 5.53
N VAL A 112 3.61 -7.76 6.64
CA VAL A 112 3.25 -6.47 7.25
C VAL A 112 4.26 -5.44 6.81
N LEU A 113 3.83 -4.49 5.98
CA LEU A 113 4.61 -3.34 5.57
C LEU A 113 4.28 -2.16 6.48
N GLU A 114 5.30 -1.60 7.11
CA GLU A 114 5.21 -0.37 7.88
C GLU A 114 6.04 0.75 7.23
N LEU A 115 5.44 1.92 7.04
CA LEU A 115 6.09 3.10 6.48
C LEU A 115 6.19 4.18 7.57
N GLY A 116 7.42 4.58 7.85
CA GLY A 116 7.77 5.51 8.91
C GLY A 116 7.58 4.97 10.33
N SER A 117 7.78 5.85 11.31
CA SER A 117 7.71 5.56 12.74
C SER A 117 6.71 6.48 13.42
N ASP A 118 6.18 6.06 14.57
CA ASP A 118 5.31 6.89 15.38
C ASP A 118 6.10 8.10 15.90
N ILE A 119 5.63 9.30 15.59
CA ILE A 119 6.20 10.54 16.13
C ILE A 119 5.42 10.88 17.39
N ALA A 120 6.10 10.79 18.53
CA ALA A 120 5.56 11.26 19.81
C ALA A 120 5.37 12.78 19.78
N GLY A 121 4.20 13.22 20.21
CA GLY A 121 3.83 14.60 20.46
C GLY A 121 4.14 15.01 21.90
N TYR A 122 3.65 16.19 22.26
CA TYR A 122 3.76 16.69 23.63
C TYR A 122 2.77 15.93 24.54
N TYR A 123 3.23 15.53 25.73
CA TYR A 123 2.50 14.69 26.69
C TYR A 123 2.20 13.25 26.25
N ASP A 124 3.18 12.53 25.69
CA ASP A 124 3.09 11.07 25.44
C ASP A 124 1.97 10.65 24.46
N THR A 125 1.38 11.62 23.77
CA THR A 125 0.39 11.40 22.70
C THR A 125 1.13 11.13 21.39
N ILE A 126 0.66 10.20 20.55
CA ILE A 126 1.24 10.01 19.21
C ILE A 126 0.71 11.11 18.30
N ALA A 127 1.56 12.09 17.97
CA ALA A 127 1.19 13.20 17.07
C ALA A 127 0.97 12.71 15.64
N HIS A 128 1.79 11.77 15.18
CA HIS A 128 1.66 11.19 13.86
C HIS A 128 1.95 9.69 13.89
N LYS A 129 0.95 8.89 13.52
CA LYS A 129 1.06 7.43 13.49
C LYS A 129 1.81 6.94 12.25
N LYS A 130 2.64 5.92 12.42
CA LYS A 130 3.22 5.13 11.32
C LYS A 130 2.13 4.54 10.45
N ILE A 131 2.42 4.25 9.19
CA ILE A 131 1.48 3.53 8.34
C ILE A 131 1.76 2.06 8.47
N ALA A 132 0.79 1.25 8.90
CA ALA A 132 0.93 -0.20 8.91
C ALA A 132 -0.11 -0.81 7.98
N CYS A 133 0.35 -1.70 7.10
CA CYS A 133 -0.53 -2.38 6.16
C CYS A 133 -0.11 -3.82 5.93
N ARG A 134 -1.11 -4.68 5.72
CA ARG A 134 -0.93 -6.05 5.28
C ARG A 134 -0.92 -6.08 3.76
N ILE A 135 0.11 -6.72 3.24
CA ILE A 135 0.33 -6.92 1.83
C ILE A 135 -0.40 -8.18 1.37
N VAL A 136 -1.05 -8.09 0.21
CA VAL A 136 -1.52 -9.25 -0.53
C VAL A 136 -1.05 -9.15 -1.97
N CYS A 137 -0.21 -10.08 -2.37
CA CYS A 137 0.32 -10.21 -3.71
C CYS A 137 -0.63 -11.07 -4.55
N VAL A 138 -1.01 -10.57 -5.72
CA VAL A 138 -1.97 -11.22 -6.60
C VAL A 138 -1.35 -11.34 -7.98
N PHE A 139 -1.10 -12.58 -8.41
CA PHE A 139 -0.46 -12.87 -9.71
C PHE A 139 -1.43 -13.55 -10.68
N THR A 140 -2.45 -14.23 -10.15
CA THR A 140 -3.41 -15.04 -10.92
C THR A 140 -4.86 -14.71 -10.57
N GLN A 141 -5.78 -15.21 -11.40
CA GLN A 141 -7.23 -15.09 -11.15
C GLN A 141 -7.68 -15.79 -9.86
N VAL A 142 -7.00 -16.89 -9.48
CA VAL A 142 -7.28 -17.62 -8.24
C VAL A 142 -6.93 -16.76 -7.02
N ASP A 143 -5.83 -16.00 -7.09
CA ASP A 143 -5.41 -15.11 -6.01
C ASP A 143 -6.44 -14.00 -5.77
N VAL A 144 -7.10 -13.49 -6.81
CA VAL A 144 -8.20 -12.52 -6.62
C VAL A 144 -9.42 -13.14 -6.00
N ALA A 145 -9.80 -14.35 -6.39
CA ALA A 145 -10.92 -15.03 -5.77
C ALA A 145 -10.68 -15.17 -4.26
N MET A 146 -9.45 -15.51 -3.86
CA MET A 146 -9.03 -15.58 -2.46
C MET A 146 -9.11 -14.23 -1.75
N VAL A 147 -8.66 -13.15 -2.40
CA VAL A 147 -8.74 -11.78 -1.86
C VAL A 147 -10.19 -11.33 -1.69
N ALA A 148 -11.03 -11.50 -2.73
CA ALA A 148 -12.43 -11.13 -2.71
C ALA A 148 -13.22 -11.92 -1.65
N MET A 149 -12.92 -13.21 -1.48
CA MET A 149 -13.51 -14.04 -0.42
C MET A 149 -13.04 -13.60 0.98
N ALA A 150 -11.78 -13.21 1.14
CA ALA A 150 -11.25 -12.70 2.41
C ALA A 150 -11.87 -11.34 2.78
N ASP A 151 -12.09 -10.46 1.80
CA ASP A 151 -12.77 -9.18 1.97
C ASP A 151 -14.24 -9.39 2.38
N SER A 152 -14.94 -10.31 1.71
CA SER A 152 -16.33 -10.68 2.03
C SER A 152 -16.52 -11.18 3.47
N LYS A 153 -15.51 -11.90 4.02
CA LYS A 153 -15.51 -12.34 5.42
C LYS A 153 -15.16 -11.22 6.39
N ARG A 154 -14.30 -10.27 6.00
CA ARG A 154 -13.95 -9.08 6.80
C ARG A 154 -15.10 -8.07 6.88
N HIS A 155 -15.95 -7.98 5.85
CA HIS A 155 -17.14 -7.13 5.84
C HIS A 155 -18.12 -7.43 6.99
N ARG A 156 -18.09 -8.65 7.57
CA ARG A 156 -18.87 -9.01 8.76
C ARG A 156 -18.30 -8.52 10.09
N ARG A 157 -17.08 -7.95 10.13
CA ARG A 157 -16.43 -7.43 11.34
C ARG A 157 -16.26 -5.90 11.38
N GLY A 158 -16.97 -5.15 10.54
CA GLY A 158 -17.19 -3.71 10.78
C GLY A 158 -16.22 -2.71 10.16
N TYR A 159 -15.67 -2.98 8.97
CA TYR A 159 -15.07 -1.92 8.14
C TYR A 159 -15.79 -1.87 6.79
N SER A 160 -16.64 -0.85 6.61
CA SER A 160 -17.33 -0.58 5.36
C SER A 160 -16.33 -0.06 4.33
N VAL A 161 -16.06 -0.85 3.30
CA VAL A 161 -15.45 -0.37 2.05
C VAL A 161 -16.58 -0.04 1.09
N THR A 162 -17.33 1.01 1.39
CA THR A 162 -18.13 1.73 0.38
C THR A 162 -17.83 3.22 0.49
N GLY A 163 -16.56 3.57 0.25
CA GLY A 163 -16.15 4.92 -0.11
C GLY A 163 -16.26 5.12 -1.63
N SER A 164 -17.40 4.77 -2.23
CA SER A 164 -17.74 5.29 -3.55
C SER A 164 -18.05 6.78 -3.34
N VAL A 165 -17.05 7.64 -3.55
CA VAL A 165 -17.30 9.07 -3.71
C VAL A 165 -18.09 9.23 -5.01
N TYR A 166 -19.41 9.20 -4.91
CA TYR A 166 -20.29 9.76 -5.91
C TYR A 166 -20.19 11.28 -5.77
N ILE A 167 -19.40 11.89 -6.65
CA ILE A 167 -19.56 13.30 -6.99
C ILE A 167 -20.81 13.39 -7.84
N GLY A 168 -21.90 13.86 -7.21
CA GLY A 168 -23.07 14.41 -7.92
C GLY A 168 -22.80 15.83 -8.39
#